data_AF-A0A7W0VEH3-F1
#
_entry.id   AF-A0A7W0VEH3-F1
#
_cell.length_a   1.000
_cell.length_b   1.000
_cell.length_c   1.000
_cell.angle_alpha   90.00
_cell.angle_beta   90.00
_cell.angle_gamma   90.00
#
_symmetry.space_group_name_H-M   'P 1'
#
loop_
_entity.id
_entity.type
_entity.pdbx_description
1 polymer ?
#
loop_
_entity_poly.entity_id
_entity_poly.type
_entity_poly.pdbx_seq_one_letter_code
_entity_poly.pdbx_strand_id
1 'polypeptide(L)' 'MAGTKYTGEDIQVLEGLDPVRKRPAMYIGGTGKDGYHHLLWEVVDNSIDEVINKYATKV' A
#
# COMPACT_ATOMS: atom_id res chain seq x y z
N MET A 1 1.78 -40.76 -3.62
CA MET A 1 1.52 -39.37 -4.02
C MET A 1 2.86 -38.78 -4.42
N ALA A 2 3.09 -38.55 -5.71
CA ALA A 2 4.29 -37.84 -6.14
C ALA A 2 4.20 -36.40 -5.59
N GLY A 3 5.12 -36.01 -4.71
CA GLY A 3 5.15 -34.66 -4.15
C GLY A 3 5.42 -33.65 -5.25
N THR A 4 4.63 -32.59 -5.31
CA THR A 4 4.85 -31.44 -6.19
C THR A 4 6.28 -30.93 -5.96
N LYS A 5 7.12 -30.95 -6.99
CA LYS A 5 8.50 -30.44 -6.91
C LYS A 5 8.44 -28.92 -6.87
N TYR A 6 8.89 -28.34 -5.76
CA TYR A 6 9.15 -26.90 -5.66
C TYR A 6 10.46 -26.57 -6.39
N THR A 7 10.38 -25.65 -7.34
CA THR A 7 11.45 -25.23 -8.25
C THR A 7 11.58 -23.69 -8.24
N GLY A 8 12.54 -23.15 -8.99
CA GLY A 8 12.68 -21.70 -9.13
C GLY A 8 11.50 -21.02 -9.83
N GLU A 9 10.76 -21.75 -10.66
CA GLU A 9 9.58 -21.22 -11.38
C GLU A 9 8.40 -20.94 -10.44
N ASP A 10 8.39 -21.55 -9.25
CA ASP A 10 7.37 -21.33 -8.21
C ASP A 10 7.59 -20.02 -7.42
N ILE A 11 8.73 -19.35 -7.63
CA ILE A 11 9.04 -18.07 -6.98
C ILE A 11 8.50 -16.93 -7.84
N GLN A 12 7.48 -16.24 -7.33
CA GLN A 12 6.92 -15.08 -7.99
C GLN A 12 7.47 -13.77 -7.40
N VAL A 13 8.01 -12.92 -8.27
CA VAL A 13 8.31 -11.52 -7.95
C VAL A 13 7.10 -10.68 -8.35
N LEU A 14 6.60 -9.87 -7.43
CA LEU A 14 5.52 -8.92 -7.69
C LEU A 14 6.13 -7.52 -7.90
N GLU A 15 5.86 -6.91 -9.05
CA GLU A 15 6.45 -5.63 -9.44
C GLU A 15 5.47 -4.46 -9.30
N GLY A 16 6.01 -3.25 -9.21
CA GLY A 16 5.22 -2.02 -9.10
C GLY A 16 4.25 -2.06 -7.90
N LEU A 17 2.96 -1.90 -8.18
CA LEU A 17 1.90 -1.86 -7.15
C LEU A 17 1.20 -3.21 -6.93
N ASP A 18 1.62 -4.26 -7.63
CA ASP A 18 1.06 -5.60 -7.44
C ASP A 18 1.23 -6.17 -6.02
N PRO A 19 2.38 -5.99 -5.32
CA PRO A 19 2.47 -6.43 -3.93
C PRO A 19 1.53 -5.66 -3.00
N VAL A 20 1.32 -4.36 -3.26
CA VAL A 20 0.38 -3.51 -2.50
C VAL A 20 -1.05 -4.01 -2.65
N ARG A 21 -1.48 -4.30 -3.90
CA ARG A 21 -2.82 -4.82 -4.18
C ARG A 21 -3.02 -6.23 -3.64
N LYS A 22 -1.99 -7.07 -3.69
CA LYS A 22 -2.06 -8.45 -3.19
C LYS A 22 -2.11 -8.52 -1.67
N ARG A 23 -1.40 -7.61 -0.97
CA ARG A 23 -1.28 -7.58 0.49
C ARG A 23 -1.50 -6.17 1.06
N PRO A 24 -2.68 -5.56 0.87
CA PRO A 24 -2.91 -4.16 1.21
C PRO A 24 -2.76 -3.87 2.71
N ALA A 25 -3.13 -4.82 3.58
CA ALA A 25 -3.02 -4.66 5.03
C ALA A 25 -1.57 -4.39 5.51
N MET A 26 -0.55 -4.81 4.76
CA MET A 26 0.85 -4.49 5.07
C MET A 26 1.16 -3.00 4.89
N TYR A 27 0.41 -2.30 4.05
CA TYR A 27 0.63 -0.90 3.69
C TYR A 27 -0.35 0.05 4.39
N ILE A 28 -1.62 -0.35 4.50
CA ILE A 28 -2.70 0.50 5.06
C ILE A 28 -3.28 -0.06 6.38
N GLY A 29 -2.58 -1.01 7.02
CA GLY A 29 -2.97 -1.64 8.29
C GLY A 29 -4.12 -2.66 8.20
N GLY A 30 -5.04 -2.51 7.24
CA GLY A 30 -6.15 -3.45 7.03
C GLY A 30 -7.06 -3.04 5.88
N THR A 31 -8.04 -3.89 5.55
CA THR A 31 -9.07 -3.57 4.53
C THR A 31 -10.43 -3.22 5.13
N GLY A 32 -10.48 -3.02 6.45
CA GLY A 32 -11.66 -2.57 7.18
C GLY A 32 -11.79 -1.05 7.18
N LYS A 33 -12.66 -0.53 8.06
CA LYS A 33 -12.93 0.91 8.17
C LYS A 33 -11.67 1.73 8.43
N ASP A 34 -10.77 1.25 9.27
CA ASP A 34 -9.55 1.98 9.64
C ASP A 34 -8.62 2.15 8.44
N GLY A 35 -8.38 1.08 7.67
CA GLY A 35 -7.60 1.15 6.44
C GLY A 35 -8.25 1.98 5.34
N TYR A 36 -9.60 1.97 5.25
CA TYR A 36 -10.32 2.85 4.33
C TYR A 36 -10.11 4.34 4.68
N HIS A 37 -10.15 4.71 5.96
CA HIS A 37 -9.85 6.09 6.37
C HIS A 37 -8.35 6.41 6.25
N HIS A 38 -7.47 5.43 6.40
CA HIS A 38 -6.03 5.60 6.18
C HIS A 38 -5.74 6.09 4.76
N LEU A 39 -6.43 5.57 3.75
CA LEU A 39 -6.31 6.06 2.36
C LEU A 39 -6.64 7.56 2.23
N LEU A 40 -7.63 8.05 2.97
CA LEU A 40 -7.96 9.47 3.03
C LEU A 40 -6.83 10.25 3.73
N TRP A 41 -6.35 9.74 4.87
CA TRP A 41 -5.29 10.40 5.63
C TRP A 41 -4.01 10.57 4.82
N GLU A 42 -3.59 9.57 4.05
CA GLU A 42 -2.43 9.68 3.15
C GLU A 42 -2.54 10.87 2.19
N VAL A 43 -3.73 11.17 1.66
CA VAL A 43 -3.94 12.31 0.76
C VAL A 43 -3.95 13.63 1.54
N VAL A 44 -4.60 13.64 2.69
CA VAL A 44 -4.67 14.84 3.56
C VAL A 44 -3.29 15.19 4.10
N ASP A 45 -2.49 14.21 4.50
CA ASP A 45 -1.15 14.41 5.06
C ASP A 45 -0.20 14.98 4.00
N ASN A 46 -0.23 14.43 2.77
CA ASN A 46 0.49 15.04 1.65
C ASN A 46 0.04 16.50 1.37
N SER A 47 -1.24 16.81 1.57
CA SER A 47 -1.74 18.19 1.43
C SER A 47 -1.27 19.10 2.57
N ILE A 48 -1.17 18.57 3.79
CA ILE A 48 -0.63 19.28 4.96
C ILE A 48 0.87 19.56 4.76
N ASP A 49 1.63 18.64 4.18
CA ASP A 49 3.06 18.83 3.88
C ASP A 49 3.29 20.05 2.98
N GLU A 50 2.43 20.26 1.97
CA GLU A 50 2.49 21.44 1.12
C GLU A 50 2.22 22.74 1.89
N VAL A 51 1.32 22.70 2.88
CA VAL A 51 1.06 23.86 3.76
C VAL A 51 2.23 24.12 4.70
N ILE A 52 2.81 23.08 5.31
CA ILE A 52 4.00 23.19 6.19
C ILE A 52 5.17 23.79 5.41
N ASN A 53 5.33 23.37 4.15
CA ASN A 53 6.38 23.85 3.26
C ASN A 53 6.04 25.17 2.55
N LYS A 54 4.89 25.79 2.86
CA LYS A 54 4.43 27.09 2.35
C LYS A 54 4.18 27.11 0.83
N TYR A 55 3.95 25.96 0.21
CA TYR A 55 3.52 25.82 -1.18
C TYR A 55 2.00 25.85 -1.31
N ALA A 56 1.28 25.59 -0.22
CA ALA A 56 -0.16 25.79 -0.09
C ALA A 56 -0.50 26.68 1.12
N THR A 57 -1.66 27.32 1.09
CA THR A 57 -2.15 28.19 2.19
C THR A 57 -3.42 27.67 2.85
N LYS A 58 -4.00 26.59 2.32
CA LYS A 58 -5.22 25.98 2.81
C LYS A 58 -5.25 24.51 2.39
N VAL A 59 -5.76 23.66 3.27
CA VAL A 59 -6.15 22.27 3.00
C VAL A 59 -7.64 22.22 2.71
#